data_AF-X1VCS8-F1
#
_entry.id   AF-X1VCS8-F1
#
_cell.length_a   1.000
_cell.length_b   1.000
_cell.length_c   1.000
_cell.angle_alpha   90.00
_cell.angle_beta   90.00
_cell.angle_gamma   90.00
#
_symmetry.space_group_name_H-M   'P 1'
#
loop_
_entity.id
_entity.type
_entity.pdbx_description
1 polymer ?
#
loop_
_entity_poly.entity_id
_entity_poly.type
_entity_poly.pdbx_seq_one_letter_code
_entity_poly.pdbx_strand_id
1 'polypeptide(L)' 'MTDSEKTIFACFAHPDDELGCIGTLSKHAEKGDRVVLSFTTSGEMASFFESMSFSEIKKTREEQG' A
#
# COMPACT_ATOMS: atom_id res chain seq x y z
N MET A 1 22.90 20.82 -7.12
CA MET A 1 23.18 19.45 -6.61
C MET A 1 22.15 18.55 -7.23
N THR A 2 22.54 17.60 -8.08
CA THR A 2 21.62 16.55 -8.54
C THR A 2 21.29 15.71 -7.32
N ASP A 3 20.10 15.90 -6.75
CA ASP A 3 19.63 15.08 -5.64
C ASP A 3 19.66 13.63 -6.13
N SER A 4 20.48 12.76 -5.53
CA SER A 4 20.60 11.38 -5.98
C SER A 4 19.23 10.69 -5.86
N GLU A 5 18.84 9.94 -6.89
CA GLU A 5 17.64 9.08 -6.85
C GLU A 5 17.67 8.19 -5.61
N LYS A 6 16.61 8.24 -4.80
CA LYS A 6 16.47 7.44 -3.58
C LYS A 6 15.53 6.28 -3.83
N THR A 7 15.68 5.23 -3.02
CA THR A 7 14.65 4.20 -2.89
C THR A 7 13.94 4.39 -1.57
N ILE A 8 12.62 4.59 -1.63
CA ILE A 8 11.72 4.70 -0.49
C ILE A 8 10.99 3.38 -0.35
N PHE A 9 11.18 2.71 0.78
CA PHE A 9 10.45 1.49 1.14
C PHE A 9 9.43 1.81 2.24
N ALA A 10 8.15 1.62 1.94
CA ALA A 10 7.06 1.85 2.87
C ALA A 10 6.36 0.53 3.20
N CYS A 11 6.31 0.21 4.49
CA CYS A 11 5.73 -1.03 5.00
C CYS A 11 4.44 -0.71 5.76
N PHE A 12 3.38 -1.43 5.42
CA PHE A 12 2.01 -1.23 5.89
C PHE A 12 1.43 -2.55 6.38
N ALA A 13 0.47 -2.49 7.30
CA ALA A 13 -0.13 -3.70 7.85
C ALA A 13 -1.14 -4.31 6.87
N HIS A 14 -1.94 -3.47 6.23
CA HIS A 14 -2.99 -3.86 5.30
C HIS A 14 -2.93 -2.95 4.05
N PRO A 15 -3.50 -3.39 2.90
CA PRO A 15 -3.80 -2.46 1.81
C PRO A 15 -4.62 -1.29 2.35
N ASP A 16 -4.57 -0.10 1.76
CA ASP A 16 -5.20 1.16 2.23
C ASP A 16 -4.54 1.90 3.41
N ASP A 17 -3.68 1.26 4.21
CA ASP A 17 -2.92 1.96 5.26
C ASP A 17 -1.99 3.04 4.65
N GLU A 18 -1.57 2.89 3.38
CA GLU A 18 -0.74 3.87 2.69
C GLU A 18 -1.43 5.23 2.52
N LEU A 19 -2.77 5.29 2.62
CA LEU A 19 -3.52 6.54 2.58
C LEU A 19 -3.05 7.55 3.62
N GLY A 20 -2.51 7.08 4.76
CA GLY A 20 -1.94 7.95 5.81
C GLY A 20 -0.70 8.74 5.37
N CYS A 21 0.01 8.30 4.33
CA CYS A 21 1.23 8.96 3.84
C CYS A 21 1.35 9.04 2.31
N ILE A 22 0.30 8.69 1.57
CA ILE A 22 0.33 8.60 0.10
C ILE A 22 0.79 9.89 -0.55
N GLY A 23 0.39 11.06 -0.03
CA GLY A 23 0.84 12.35 -0.56
C GLY A 23 2.35 12.58 -0.45
N THR A 24 3.01 12.01 0.57
CA THR A 24 4.47 12.04 0.70
C THR A 24 5.12 11.08 -0.30
N LEU A 25 4.58 9.87 -0.43
CA LEU A 25 5.06 8.86 -1.37
C LEU A 25 4.92 9.33 -2.83
N SER A 26 3.79 9.97 -3.18
CA SER A 26 3.58 10.59 -4.49
C SER A 26 4.61 11.67 -4.78
N LYS A 27 4.95 12.54 -3.82
CA LYS A 27 6.00 13.57 -4.01
C LYS A 27 7.37 12.95 -4.28
N HIS A 28 7.68 11.83 -3.63
CA HIS A 28 8.91 11.08 -3.91
C HIS A 28 8.90 10.47 -5.32
N ALA A 29 7.80 9.83 -5.71
CA ALA A 29 7.64 9.29 -7.07
C ALA A 29 7.73 10.39 -8.15
N GLU A 30 7.06 11.54 -7.95
CA GLU A 30 7.12 12.70 -8.85
C GLU A 30 8.53 13.29 -8.98
N LYS A 31 9.31 13.22 -7.91
CA LYS A 31 10.72 13.64 -7.90
C LYS A 31 11.63 12.68 -8.68
N GLY A 32 11.17 11.45 -8.97
CA GLY A 32 11.95 10.40 -9.60
C GLY A 32 12.57 9.40 -8.62
N ASP A 33 12.21 9.44 -7.33
CA ASP A 33 12.62 8.41 -6.39
C ASP A 33 11.84 7.10 -6.66
N ARG A 34 12.50 5.96 -6.48
CA ARG A 34 11.86 4.65 -6.55
C ARG A 34 11.04 4.41 -5.28
N VAL A 35 9.73 4.31 -5.40
CA VAL A 35 8.84 3.99 -4.27
C VAL A 35 8.44 2.51 -4.34
N VAL A 36 8.60 1.79 -3.23
CA VAL A 36 8.23 0.38 -3.08
C VAL A 36 7.29 0.26 -1.88
N LEU A 37 6.11 -0.32 -2.09
CA LEU A 37 5.14 -0.59 -1.03
C LEU A 37 5.20 -2.08 -0.66
N SER A 38 5.00 -2.37 0.63
CA SER A 38 4.84 -3.72 1.14
C SER A 38 3.68 -3.75 2.13
N PHE A 39 2.75 -4.66 1.89
CA PHE A 39 1.65 -4.96 2.80
C PHE A 39 1.95 -6.29 3.51
N THR A 40 1.82 -6.34 4.84
CA THR A 40 2.15 -7.55 5.60
C THR A 40 1.00 -8.55 5.65
N THR A 41 -0.23 -8.10 5.37
CA THR A 41 -1.43 -8.93 5.27
C THR A 41 -2.27 -8.47 4.08
N SER A 42 -3.27 -9.27 3.70
CA SER A 42 -4.27 -8.84 2.71
C SER A 42 -5.43 -8.08 3.38
N GLY A 43 -5.50 -7.97 4.71
CA GLY A 43 -6.65 -7.38 5.40
C GLY A 43 -7.95 -8.19 5.22
N GLU A 44 -7.83 -9.50 5.10
CA GLU A 44 -8.93 -10.44 4.84
C GLU A 44 -9.98 -10.51 5.96
N MET A 45 -9.66 -9.97 7.14
CA MET A 45 -10.56 -9.89 8.29
C MET A 45 -11.39 -8.59 8.34
N ALA A 46 -11.39 -7.80 7.26
CA ALA A 46 -12.15 -6.55 7.20
C ALA A 46 -13.65 -6.79 7.40
N SER A 47 -14.22 -6.18 8.46
CA SER A 47 -15.63 -6.33 8.83
C SER A 47 -16.62 -5.71 7.86
N PHE A 48 -16.14 -4.88 6.93
CA PHE A 48 -16.96 -4.26 5.88
C PHE A 48 -17.60 -5.29 4.93
N PHE A 49 -17.01 -6.47 4.78
CA PHE A 49 -17.46 -7.51 3.85
C PHE A 49 -18.29 -8.58 4.55
N GLU A 50 -19.43 -8.18 5.13
CA GLU A 50 -20.26 -9.00 6.03
C GLU A 50 -20.78 -10.33 5.43
N SER A 51 -20.75 -10.50 4.10
CA SER A 51 -21.24 -11.68 3.39
C SER A 51 -20.19 -12.46 2.60
N MET A 52 -18.92 -12.09 2.72
CA MET A 52 -17.82 -12.73 1.97
C MET A 52 -16.98 -13.60 2.91
N SER A 53 -16.49 -14.72 2.38
CA SER A 53 -15.46 -15.51 3.05
C SER A 53 -14.12 -14.76 3.09
N PHE A 54 -13.26 -15.08 4.05
CA PHE A 54 -11.91 -14.50 4.12
C PHE A 54 -11.11 -14.71 2.82
N SER A 55 -11.32 -15.82 2.10
CA SER A 55 -10.67 -16.05 0.79
C SER A 55 -11.15 -15.10 -0.30
N GLU A 56 -12.44 -14.77 -0.31
CA GLU A 56 -13.00 -13.80 -1.27
C GLU A 56 -12.53 -12.38 -0.92
N ILE A 57 -12.55 -12.02 0.36
CA ILE A 57 -12.06 -10.72 0.84
C ILE A 57 -10.57 -10.57 0.50
N LYS A 58 -9.76 -11.59 0.80
CA LYS A 58 -8.33 -11.61 0.46
C LYS A 58 -8.10 -11.27 -1.01
N LYS A 59 -8.79 -11.96 -1.92
CA LYS A 59 -8.65 -11.73 -3.37
C LYS A 59 -9.00 -10.28 -3.75
N THR A 60 -10.12 -9.78 -3.24
CA THR A 60 -10.54 -8.38 -3.49
C THR A 60 -9.52 -7.38 -2.96
N ARG A 61 -8.91 -7.65 -1.81
CA ARG A 61 -7.95 -6.76 -1.16
C ARG A 61 -6.57 -6.78 -1.81
N GLU A 62 -6.10 -7.93 -2.31
CA GLU A 62 -4.88 -8.03 -3.12
C GLU A 62 -5.02 -7.31 -4.47
N GLU A 63 -6.24 -7.14 -5.00
CA GLU A 63 -6.48 -6.32 -6.18
C GLU A 63 -6.46 -4.81 -5.87
N GLN A 64 -6.60 -4.42 -4.59
CA GLN A 64 -6.57 -3.02 -4.14
C GLN A 64 -5.16 -2.53 -3.79
N GLY A 65 -4.20 -3.44 -3.52
CA GLY A 65 -2.82 -3.12 -3.15
C GLY A 65 -1.85 -4.25 -3.46
#